data_AF-A0A367A2J8-F1
#
_entry.id   AF-A0A367A2J8-F1
#
_cell.length_a   1.000
_cell.length_b   1.000
_cell.length_c   1.000
_cell.angle_alpha   90.00
_cell.angle_beta   90.00
_cell.angle_gamma   90.00
#
_symmetry.space_group_name_H-M   'P 1'
#
loop_
_entity.id
_entity.type
_entity.pdbx_description
1 polymer ?
#
loop_
_entity_poly.entity_id
_entity_poly.type
_entity_poly.pdbx_seq_one_letter_code
_entity_poly.pdbx_strand_id
1 'polypeptide(L)'
;MGIATLVTFQAFYLLGQLGVALDRVATLVALSTFVHYVFVFVASPVGGWLSDRLDRREVFIGVAAGGYAVGLVVIAVAGSFGVFLVGMAITGIGEGAYLAVDLALVADVLPDPAEAAKEMGVFNVASALPPALAPAVAPLFLAIPFLGRGDDGNFVALFAACGLFAALGALAIRPVRSAR
;
A
#
# COMPACT_ATOMS: atom_id res chain seq x y z
N MET A 1 3.53 1.61 4.45
CA MET A 1 3.95 0.23 4.81
C MET A 1 3.76 -0.73 3.65
N GLY A 2 2.52 -1.06 3.25
CA GLY A 2 2.25 -2.10 2.25
C GLY A 2 2.79 -1.86 0.85
N ILE A 3 2.94 -0.60 0.42
CA ILE A 3 3.48 -0.22 -0.90
C ILE A 3 4.97 -0.54 -0.99
N ALA A 4 5.75 -0.08 0.00
CA ALA A 4 7.17 -0.36 0.07
C ALA A 4 7.42 -1.88 0.11
N THR A 5 6.66 -2.63 0.91
CA THR A 5 6.77 -4.09 0.97
C THR A 5 6.50 -4.74 -0.39
N LEU A 6 5.46 -4.32 -1.12
CA LEU A 6 5.14 -4.90 -2.43
C LEU A 6 6.25 -4.66 -3.45
N VAL A 7 6.73 -3.41 -3.56
CA VAL A 7 7.79 -3.05 -4.53
C VAL A 7 9.13 -3.70 -4.18
N THR A 8 9.44 -3.86 -2.89
CA THR A 8 10.67 -4.50 -2.43
C THR A 8 10.65 -6.03 -2.61
N PHE A 9 9.51 -6.69 -2.38
CA PHE A 9 9.44 -8.16 -2.40
C PHE A 9 8.93 -8.78 -3.70
N GLN A 10 8.46 -7.98 -4.68
CA GLN A 10 7.93 -8.50 -5.94
C GLN A 10 8.91 -9.43 -6.70
N ALA A 11 10.20 -9.10 -6.73
CA ALA A 11 11.19 -9.91 -7.44
C ALA A 11 11.36 -11.29 -6.78
N PHE A 12 11.38 -11.33 -5.44
CA PHE A 12 11.43 -12.56 -4.67
C PHE A 12 10.16 -13.41 -4.85
N TYR A 13 9.00 -12.77 -4.92
CA TYR A 13 7.73 -13.46 -5.20
C TYR A 13 7.72 -14.13 -6.58
N LEU A 14 8.15 -13.41 -7.63
CA LEU A 14 8.22 -13.96 -8.99
C LEU A 14 9.21 -15.13 -9.09
N LEU A 15 10.36 -15.03 -8.42
CA LEU A 15 11.37 -16.08 -8.37
C LEU A 15 10.91 -17.30 -7.57
N GLY A 16 10.54 -17.11 -6.31
CA GLY A 16 10.28 -18.19 -5.36
C GLY A 16 8.90 -18.83 -5.52
N GLN A 17 7.86 -18.02 -5.72
CA GLN A 17 6.48 -18.51 -5.70
C GLN A 17 5.94 -18.85 -7.09
N LEU A 18 6.30 -18.06 -8.12
CA LEU A 18 5.89 -18.31 -9.50
C LEU A 18 6.93 -19.06 -10.34
N GLY A 19 8.12 -19.34 -9.79
CA GLY A 19 9.16 -20.09 -10.49
C GLY A 19 9.66 -19.42 -11.77
N VAL A 20 9.60 -18.09 -11.84
CA VAL A 20 10.07 -17.33 -13.01
C VAL A 20 11.59 -17.43 -13.09
N ALA A 21 12.11 -17.77 -14.28
CA ALA A 21 13.54 -17.81 -14.52
C ALA A 21 14.20 -16.43 -14.36
N LEU A 22 15.40 -16.42 -13.76
CA LEU A 22 16.10 -15.21 -13.29
C LEU A 22 16.39 -14.20 -14.42
N ASP A 23 16.54 -14.70 -15.65
CA ASP A 23 16.73 -13.92 -16.88
C ASP A 23 15.50 -13.08 -17.26
N ARG A 24 14.29 -13.53 -16.90
CA ARG A 24 13.03 -12.83 -17.23
C ARG A 24 12.44 -12.02 -16.08
N VAL A 25 12.92 -12.22 -14.85
CA VAL A 25 12.37 -11.54 -13.66
C VAL A 25 12.42 -10.04 -13.78
N ALA A 26 13.55 -9.47 -14.23
CA ALA A 26 13.68 -8.02 -14.40
C ALA A 26 12.61 -7.44 -15.33
N THR A 27 12.36 -8.10 -16.47
CA THR A 27 11.31 -7.68 -17.43
C THR A 27 9.92 -7.80 -16.83
N LEU A 28 9.63 -8.89 -16.12
CA LEU A 28 8.31 -9.09 -15.52
C LEU A 28 8.05 -8.14 -14.34
N VAL A 29 9.07 -7.82 -13.54
CA VAL A 29 9.03 -6.78 -12.50
C VAL A 29 8.76 -5.41 -13.11
N ALA A 30 9.44 -5.07 -14.21
CA ALA A 30 9.20 -3.81 -14.90
C ALA A 30 7.76 -3.73 -15.42
N LEU A 31 7.26 -4.82 -16.01
CA LEU A 31 5.88 -4.90 -16.50
C LEU A 31 4.85 -4.79 -15.37
N SER A 32 5.02 -5.51 -14.26
CA SER A 32 4.11 -5.44 -13.12
C SER A 32 4.10 -4.07 -12.47
N THR A 33 5.27 -3.46 -12.32
CA THR A 33 5.43 -2.11 -11.79
C THR A 33 4.77 -1.08 -12.72
N PHE A 34 4.95 -1.23 -14.03
CA PHE A 34 4.31 -0.38 -15.02
C PHE A 34 2.78 -0.48 -14.94
N VAL A 35 2.23 -1.70 -14.93
CA VAL A 35 0.79 -1.93 -14.79
C VAL A 35 0.26 -1.26 -13.53
N HIS A 36 0.92 -1.48 -12.39
CA HIS A 36 0.54 -0.86 -11.13
C HIS A 36 0.48 0.67 -11.23
N TYR A 37 1.54 1.33 -11.72
CA TYR A 37 1.56 2.79 -11.81
C TYR A 37 0.60 3.36 -12.86
N VAL A 38 0.29 2.64 -13.93
CA VAL A 38 -0.78 3.05 -14.87
C VAL A 38 -2.11 3.14 -14.13
N PHE A 39 -2.44 2.15 -13.30
CA PHE A 39 -3.66 2.18 -12.51
C PHE A 39 -3.63 3.23 -11.40
N VAL A 40 -2.49 3.48 -10.75
CA VAL A 40 -2.32 4.62 -9.81
C VAL A 40 -2.63 5.93 -10.51
N PHE A 41 -2.05 6.14 -11.70
CA PHE A 41 -2.22 7.37 -12.48
C PHE A 41 -3.69 7.59 -12.90
N VAL A 42 -4.39 6.54 -13.30
CA VAL A 42 -5.81 6.62 -13.69
C VAL A 42 -6.72 6.79 -12.47
N ALA A 43 -6.46 6.07 -11.38
CA ALA A 43 -7.32 6.06 -10.20
C ALA A 43 -7.19 7.34 -9.35
N SER A 44 -6.02 7.98 -9.36
CA SER A 44 -5.77 9.21 -8.58
C SER A 44 -6.77 10.35 -8.88
N PRO A 45 -6.91 10.85 -10.12
CA PRO A 45 -7.85 11.94 -10.41
C PRO A 45 -9.31 11.53 -10.19
N VAL A 46 -9.66 10.26 -10.47
CA VAL A 46 -11.01 9.73 -10.25
C VAL A 46 -11.35 9.66 -8.76
N GLY A 47 -10.40 9.19 -7.95
CA GLY A 47 -10.54 9.08 -6.50
C GLY A 47 -10.67 10.45 -5.83
N GLY A 48 -9.82 11.41 -6.23
CA GLY A 48 -9.91 12.80 -5.76
C GLY A 48 -11.25 13.44 -6.11
N TRP A 49 -11.65 13.39 -7.39
CA TRP A 49 -12.92 13.97 -7.85
C TRP A 49 -14.14 13.35 -7.16
N LEU A 50 -14.17 12.01 -7.01
CA LEU A 50 -15.30 11.32 -6.40
C LEU A 50 -15.37 11.58 -4.90
N SER A 51 -14.23 11.64 -4.22
CA SER A 51 -14.13 12.00 -2.81
C SER A 51 -14.62 13.43 -2.54
N ASP A 52 -14.19 14.38 -3.36
CA ASP A 52 -14.58 15.79 -3.25
C ASP A 52 -16.08 15.98 -3.49
N ARG A 53 -16.64 15.27 -4.48
CA ARG A 53 -18.07 15.35 -4.79
C ARG A 53 -18.95 14.80 -3.67
N LEU A 54 -18.46 13.82 -2.92
CA LEU A 54 -19.23 13.13 -1.87
C LEU A 54 -19.03 13.75 -0.48
N ASP A 55 -18.09 14.69 -0.34
CA ASP A 55 -17.74 15.39 0.92
C ASP A 55 -17.49 14.42 2.10
N ARG A 56 -16.97 13.23 1.77
CA ARG A 56 -16.75 12.10 2.69
C ARG A 56 -15.35 11.52 2.55
N ARG A 57 -14.37 12.43 2.57
CA ARG A 57 -12.94 12.15 2.36
C ARG A 57 -12.43 10.99 3.22
N GLU A 58 -12.76 10.97 4.51
CA GLU A 58 -12.37 9.90 5.45
C GLU A 58 -12.88 8.50 5.07
N VAL A 59 -14.11 8.40 4.55
CA VAL A 59 -14.70 7.11 4.16
C VAL A 59 -14.02 6.60 2.90
N PHE A 60 -13.66 7.51 1.99
CA PHE A 60 -12.98 7.19 0.75
C PHE A 60 -11.58 6.62 1.00
N ILE A 61 -10.84 7.18 1.97
CA ILE A 61 -9.56 6.63 2.44
C ILE A 61 -9.72 5.18 2.92
N GLY A 62 -10.75 4.92 3.72
CA GLY A 62 -11.03 3.56 4.21
C GLY A 62 -11.32 2.56 3.09
N VAL A 63 -12.09 2.98 2.07
CA VAL A 63 -12.39 2.15 0.90
C VAL A 63 -11.14 1.93 0.05
N ALA A 64 -10.32 2.96 -0.17
CA ALA A 64 -9.06 2.87 -0.91
C ALA A 64 -8.07 1.92 -0.22
N ALA A 65 -7.90 2.05 1.10
CA ALA A 65 -7.08 1.15 1.90
C ALA A 65 -7.61 -0.30 1.88
N GLY A 66 -8.93 -0.48 1.93
CA GLY A 66 -9.57 -1.79 1.79
C GLY A 66 -9.33 -2.41 0.42
N GLY A 67 -9.46 -1.63 -0.66
CA GLY A 67 -9.16 -2.06 -2.02
C GLY A 67 -7.70 -2.46 -2.20
N TYR A 68 -6.78 -1.68 -1.63
CA TYR A 68 -5.36 -2.02 -1.61
C TYR A 68 -5.10 -3.35 -0.88
N ALA A 69 -5.72 -3.56 0.28
CA ALA A 69 -5.60 -4.81 1.03
C ALA A 69 -6.15 -6.01 0.24
N VAL A 70 -7.27 -5.86 -0.47
CA VAL A 70 -7.80 -6.90 -1.37
C VAL A 70 -6.79 -7.23 -2.46
N GLY A 71 -6.16 -6.22 -3.07
CA GLY A 71 -5.11 -6.43 -4.07
C GLY A 71 -3.93 -7.24 -3.53
N LEU A 72 -3.48 -6.95 -2.30
CA LEU A 72 -2.44 -7.75 -1.63
C LEU A 72 -2.86 -9.20 -1.40
N VAL A 73 -4.12 -9.45 -1.00
CA VAL A 73 -4.63 -10.82 -0.83
C VAL A 73 -4.66 -11.56 -2.17
N VAL A 74 -5.07 -10.90 -3.26
CA VAL A 74 -5.05 -11.47 -4.61
C VAL A 74 -3.62 -11.85 -5.03
N ILE A 75 -2.65 -10.98 -4.75
CA ILE A 75 -1.22 -11.28 -4.98
C ILE A 75 -0.78 -12.48 -4.15
N ALA A 76 -1.15 -12.55 -2.86
CA ALA A 76 -0.71 -13.63 -1.98
C ALA A 76 -1.16 -15.03 -2.46
N VAL A 77 -2.36 -15.12 -3.05
CA VAL A 77 -2.92 -16.38 -3.58
C VAL A 77 -2.67 -16.58 -5.09
N ALA A 78 -1.87 -15.71 -5.73
CA ALA A 78 -1.66 -15.79 -7.17
C ALA A 78 -0.89 -17.07 -7.54
N GLY A 79 -1.54 -17.95 -8.30
CA GLY A 79 -0.93 -19.16 -8.87
C GLY A 79 -0.32 -18.94 -10.27
N SER A 80 -0.43 -17.74 -10.82
CA SER A 80 0.09 -17.40 -12.14
C SER A 80 0.43 -15.91 -12.26
N PHE A 81 1.30 -15.58 -13.21
CA PHE A 81 1.67 -14.19 -13.47
C PHE A 81 0.47 -13.33 -13.90
N GLY A 82 -0.53 -13.90 -14.58
CA GLY A 82 -1.76 -13.18 -14.93
C GLY A 82 -2.55 -12.73 -13.70
N VAL A 83 -2.73 -13.63 -12.72
CA VAL A 83 -3.41 -13.30 -11.45
C VAL A 83 -2.59 -12.29 -10.65
N PHE A 84 -1.26 -12.41 -10.68
CA PHE A 84 -0.36 -11.42 -10.09
C PHE A 84 -0.55 -10.02 -10.69
N LEU A 85 -0.65 -9.90 -12.02
CA LEU A 85 -0.91 -8.61 -12.68
C LEU A 85 -2.28 -8.03 -12.31
N VAL A 86 -3.31 -8.86 -12.15
CA VAL A 86 -4.62 -8.41 -11.64
C VAL A 86 -4.49 -7.84 -10.23
N GLY A 87 -3.75 -8.54 -9.36
CA GLY A 87 -3.43 -8.05 -8.02
C GLY A 87 -2.71 -6.70 -8.04
N MET A 88 -1.70 -6.55 -8.91
CA MET A 88 -0.94 -5.30 -9.10
C MET A 88 -1.82 -4.14 -9.60
N ALA A 89 -2.80 -4.43 -10.47
CA ALA A 89 -3.77 -3.44 -10.92
C ALA A 89 -4.68 -2.99 -9.76
N ILE A 90 -5.20 -3.92 -8.96
CA ILE A 90 -6.07 -3.61 -7.81
C ILE A 90 -5.31 -2.80 -6.76
N THR A 91 -4.07 -3.18 -6.44
CA THR A 91 -3.23 -2.38 -5.52
C THR A 91 -2.96 -0.99 -6.09
N GLY A 92 -2.73 -0.86 -7.40
CA GLY A 92 -2.55 0.44 -8.06
C GLY A 92 -3.79 1.34 -7.94
N ILE A 93 -4.98 0.77 -8.13
CA ILE A 93 -6.24 1.53 -7.95
C ILE A 93 -6.39 2.01 -6.50
N GLY A 94 -6.18 1.12 -5.53
CA GLY A 94 -6.26 1.44 -4.11
C GLY A 94 -5.26 2.52 -3.70
N GLU A 95 -4.02 2.43 -4.19
CA GLU A 95 -2.96 3.40 -3.92
C GLU A 95 -3.25 4.76 -4.56
N GLY A 96 -3.65 4.79 -5.83
CA GLY A 96 -3.98 6.04 -6.52
C GLY A 96 -5.12 6.78 -5.83
N ALA A 97 -6.19 6.07 -5.48
CA ALA A 97 -7.31 6.63 -4.74
C ALA A 97 -6.91 7.12 -3.34
N TYR A 98 -6.02 6.39 -2.65
CA TYR A 98 -5.51 6.79 -1.34
C TYR A 98 -4.70 8.09 -1.43
N LEU A 99 -3.73 8.17 -2.35
CA LEU A 99 -2.85 9.34 -2.51
C LEU A 99 -3.63 10.62 -2.79
N ALA A 100 -4.66 10.53 -3.64
CA ALA A 100 -5.48 11.68 -3.99
C ALA A 100 -6.23 12.26 -2.79
N VAL A 101 -6.77 11.40 -1.92
CA VAL A 101 -7.59 11.82 -0.78
C VAL A 101 -6.75 12.17 0.45
N ASP A 102 -5.62 11.48 0.66
CA ASP A 102 -4.69 11.74 1.75
C ASP A 102 -4.12 13.17 1.67
N LEU A 103 -3.63 13.56 0.50
CA LEU A 103 -3.08 14.91 0.29
C LEU A 103 -4.16 16.00 0.45
N ALA A 104 -5.38 15.72 -0.02
CA ALA A 104 -6.51 16.65 0.11
C ALA A 104 -6.95 16.83 1.57
N LEU A 105 -7.00 15.73 2.35
CA LEU A 105 -7.34 15.79 3.77
C LEU A 105 -6.29 16.57 4.57
N VAL A 106 -5.00 16.37 4.28
CA VAL A 106 -3.90 17.11 4.92
C VAL A 106 -4.00 18.59 4.61
N ALA A 107 -4.29 18.96 3.36
CA ALA A 107 -4.47 20.35 2.98
C ALA A 107 -5.66 21.02 3.71
N ASP A 108 -6.76 20.30 3.94
CA ASP A 108 -7.93 20.83 4.65
C ASP A 108 -7.68 21.09 6.14
N VAL A 109 -6.75 20.36 6.76
CA VAL A 109 -6.46 20.48 8.20
C VAL A 109 -5.29 21.43 8.49
N LEU A 110 -4.72 22.09 7.46
CA LEU A 110 -3.73 23.15 7.64
C LEU A 110 -4.37 24.32 8.41
N PRO A 111 -3.92 24.62 9.65
CA PRO A 111 -4.46 25.69 10.47
C PRO A 111 -4.16 27.09 9.93
N ASP A 112 -3.00 27.30 9.29
CA ASP A 112 -2.57 28.61 8.79
C ASP A 112 -1.93 28.52 7.38
N PRO A 113 -2.53 29.16 6.35
CA PRO A 113 -1.94 29.26 5.01
C PRO A 113 -0.53 29.86 4.97
N ALA A 114 -0.16 30.71 5.93
CA ALA A 114 1.17 31.30 6.03
C ALA A 114 2.24 30.29 6.51
N GLU A 115 1.82 29.27 7.27
CA GLU A 115 2.69 28.18 7.74
C GLU A 115 2.57 26.90 6.89
N ALA A 116 1.73 26.90 5.85
CA ALA A 116 1.47 25.73 5.01
C ALA A 116 2.74 25.02 4.50
N ALA A 117 3.79 25.77 4.14
CA ALA A 117 5.07 25.19 3.70
C ALA A 117 5.80 24.42 4.82
N LYS A 118 5.74 24.95 6.06
CA LYS A 118 6.33 24.32 7.25
C LYS A 118 5.53 23.08 7.64
N GLU A 119 4.21 23.16 7.60
CA GLU A 119 3.31 22.05 7.96
C GLU A 119 3.34 20.93 6.93
N MET A 120 3.35 21.25 5.63
CA MET A 120 3.61 20.27 4.55
C MET A 120 5.02 19.65 4.68
N GLY A 121 6.01 20.42 5.15
CA GLY A 121 7.34 19.91 5.47
C GLY A 121 7.32 18.86 6.57
N VAL A 122 6.62 19.13 7.68
CA VAL A 122 6.45 18.17 8.79
C VAL A 122 5.68 16.94 8.32
N PHE A 123 4.62 17.11 7.53
CA PHE A 123 3.85 16.00 6.95
C PHE A 123 4.74 15.09 6.09
N ASN A 124 5.60 15.64 5.23
CA ASN A 124 6.51 14.85 4.41
C ASN A 124 7.51 14.06 5.25
N VAL A 125 8.07 14.67 6.31
CA VAL A 125 8.98 13.96 7.24
C VAL A 125 8.25 12.82 7.94
N ALA A 126 7.02 13.08 8.43
CA ALA A 126 6.20 12.07 9.08
C ALA A 126 5.81 10.92 8.13
N SER A 127 5.53 11.22 6.86
CA SER A 127 5.12 10.24 5.85
C SER A 127 6.30 9.42 5.28
N ALA A 128 7.52 9.96 5.28
CA ALA A 128 8.72 9.25 4.85
C ALA A 128 9.24 8.24 5.90
N LEU A 129 8.94 8.49 7.18
CA LEU A 129 9.47 7.68 8.28
C LEU A 129 8.97 6.22 8.27
N PRO A 130 7.67 5.93 8.08
CA PRO A 130 7.22 4.56 7.99
C PRO A 130 7.94 3.76 6.89
N PRO A 131 7.83 4.09 5.58
CA PRO A 131 8.42 3.25 4.54
C PRO A 131 9.94 3.04 4.70
N ALA A 132 10.66 3.98 5.32
CA ALA A 132 12.07 3.80 5.66
C ALA A 132 12.32 2.71 6.73
N LEU A 133 11.40 2.55 7.69
CA LEU A 133 11.51 1.55 8.76
C LEU A 133 10.98 0.16 8.36
N ALA A 134 10.08 0.08 7.37
CA ALA A 134 9.47 -1.18 6.93
C ALA A 134 10.51 -2.30 6.63
N PRO A 135 11.56 -2.06 5.82
CA PRO A 135 12.56 -3.07 5.50
C PRO A 135 13.40 -3.51 6.70
N ALA A 136 13.58 -2.65 7.71
CA ALA A 136 14.33 -2.97 8.92
C ALA A 136 13.53 -3.89 9.86
N VAL A 137 12.20 -3.77 9.86
CA VAL A 137 11.31 -4.56 10.72
C VAL A 137 10.83 -5.84 10.03
N ALA A 138 10.76 -5.86 8.69
CA ALA A 138 10.32 -7.03 7.92
C ALA A 138 11.02 -8.37 8.28
N PRO A 139 12.35 -8.42 8.52
CA PRO A 139 13.03 -9.66 8.90
C PRO A 139 12.59 -10.23 10.25
N LEU A 140 12.16 -9.39 11.20
CA LEU A 140 11.67 -9.82 12.50
C LEU A 140 10.37 -10.65 12.37
N PHE A 141 9.53 -10.32 11.39
CA PHE A 141 8.31 -11.07 11.10
C PHE A 141 8.58 -12.34 10.29
N LEU A 142 9.57 -12.31 9.38
CA LEU A 142 10.00 -13.49 8.62
C LEU A 142 10.66 -14.54 9.50
N ALA A 143 11.25 -14.15 10.63
CA ALA A 143 11.91 -15.04 11.60
C ALA A 143 10.94 -15.79 12.55
N ILE A 144 9.62 -15.57 12.46
CA ILE A 144 8.64 -16.23 13.36
C ILE A 144 8.39 -17.68 12.89
N PRO A 145 8.81 -18.72 13.65
CA PRO A 145 8.87 -20.10 13.16
C PRO A 145 7.51 -20.82 13.01
N PHE A 146 6.40 -20.19 13.44
CA PHE A 146 5.22 -20.96 13.85
C PHE A 146 4.17 -21.23 12.74
N LEU A 147 4.31 -20.64 11.54
CA LEU A 147 3.25 -20.69 10.51
C LEU A 147 3.74 -20.93 9.06
N GLY A 148 5.04 -21.12 8.81
CA GLY A 148 5.58 -21.31 7.46
C GLY A 148 5.59 -22.77 7.02
N ARG A 149 4.86 -23.11 5.95
CA ARG A 149 5.12 -24.31 5.14
C ARG A 149 6.23 -23.97 4.14
N GLY A 150 7.47 -24.35 4.45
CA GLY A 150 8.63 -24.27 3.54
C GLY A 150 9.84 -23.52 4.09
N ASP A 151 11.03 -23.89 3.62
CA ASP A 151 12.35 -23.41 4.08
C ASP A 151 12.66 -21.93 3.74
N ASP A 152 11.79 -21.23 2.99
CA ASP A 152 12.05 -19.87 2.45
C ASP A 152 11.43 -18.71 3.28
N GLY A 153 10.88 -18.99 4.46
CA GLY A 153 10.39 -17.97 5.40
C GLY A 153 8.90 -17.63 5.32
N ASN A 154 8.38 -17.03 6.40
CA ASN A 154 6.94 -16.92 6.66
C ASN A 154 6.31 -15.63 6.08
N PHE A 155 6.14 -15.60 4.76
CA PHE A 155 5.50 -14.47 4.06
C PHE A 155 4.03 -14.25 4.45
N VAL A 156 3.33 -15.32 4.85
CA VAL A 156 1.93 -15.25 5.31
C VAL A 156 1.82 -14.40 6.58
N ALA A 157 2.73 -14.57 7.55
CA ALA A 157 2.76 -13.77 8.76
C ALA A 157 3.10 -12.29 8.49
N LEU A 158 4.02 -12.02 7.57
CA LEU A 158 4.40 -10.66 7.18
C LEU A 158 3.19 -9.90 6.57
N PHE A 159 2.50 -10.51 5.61
CA PHE A 159 1.34 -9.87 4.97
C PHE A 159 0.14 -9.80 5.91
N ALA A 160 -0.08 -10.79 6.77
CA ALA A 160 -1.13 -10.73 7.80
C ALA A 160 -0.85 -9.62 8.83
N ALA A 161 0.40 -9.44 9.26
CA ALA A 161 0.79 -8.34 10.13
C ALA A 161 0.61 -6.98 9.45
N CYS A 162 0.99 -6.84 8.18
CA CYS A 162 0.70 -5.63 7.41
C CYS A 162 -0.80 -5.34 7.32
N GLY A 163 -1.63 -6.36 7.08
CA GLY A 163 -3.09 -6.24 7.09
C GLY A 163 -3.64 -5.82 8.46
N LEU A 164 -3.12 -6.38 9.54
CA LEU A 164 -3.49 -6.01 10.90
C LEU A 164 -3.08 -4.58 11.24
N PHE A 165 -1.87 -4.15 10.88
CA PHE A 165 -1.41 -2.77 11.08
C PHE A 165 -2.21 -1.78 10.23
N ALA A 166 -2.60 -2.14 9.01
CA ALA A 166 -3.48 -1.33 8.19
C ALA A 166 -4.88 -1.21 8.83
N ALA A 167 -5.42 -2.31 9.37
CA ALA A 167 -6.69 -2.31 10.09
C ALA A 167 -6.64 -1.51 11.40
N LEU A 168 -5.55 -1.65 12.18
CA LEU A 168 -5.32 -0.88 13.40
C LEU A 168 -5.11 0.60 13.11
N GLY A 169 -4.39 0.94 12.04
CA GLY A 169 -4.26 2.31 11.54
C GLY A 169 -5.62 2.90 11.15
N ALA A 170 -6.46 2.14 10.45
CA ALA A 170 -7.82 2.55 10.12
C ALA A 170 -8.70 2.73 11.37
N LEU A 171 -8.49 1.94 12.43
CA LEU A 171 -9.16 2.11 13.73
C LEU A 171 -8.63 3.31 14.52
N ALA A 172 -7.33 3.61 14.44
CA ALA A 172 -6.69 4.76 15.08
C ALA A 172 -7.05 6.11 14.45
N ILE A 173 -7.63 6.12 13.25
CA ILE A 173 -8.24 7.31 12.63
C ILE A 173 -9.65 7.59 13.22
N ARG A 174 -10.31 6.59 13.82
CA ARG A 174 -11.64 6.77 14.43
C ARG A 174 -11.73 7.81 15.57
N PRO A 175 -10.72 8.07 16.43
CA PRO A 175 -10.82 9.07 17.49
C PRO A 175 -10.80 10.51 16.96
N VAL A 176 -10.34 10.77 15.72
CA VAL A 176 -10.44 12.10 15.10
C VAL A 176 -11.91 12.51 14.94
N ARG A 177 -12.84 11.54 14.85
CA ARG A 177 -14.29 11.77 14.85
C ARG A 177 -14.85 12.28 16.19
N SER A 178 -14.11 12.16 17.29
CA SER A 178 -14.59 12.46 18.64
C SER A 178 -14.12 13.83 19.15
N ALA A 179 -13.29 14.55 18.40
CA ALA A 179 -12.70 15.83 18.81
C ALA A 179 -13.27 17.04 18.05
N ARG A 180 -14.36 16.85 17.28
CA ARG A 180 -15.19 17.94 16.74
C ARG A 180 -16.44 18.12 17.57
#